data_AF-A0A7R9JK49-F1
#
_entry.id   AF-A0A7R9JK49-F1
#
_cell.length_a   1.000
_cell.length_b   1.000
_cell.length_c   1.000
_cell.angle_alpha   90.00
_cell.angle_beta   90.00
_cell.angle_gamma   90.00
#
_symmetry.space_group_name_H-M   'P 1'
#
loop_
_entity.id
_entity.type
_entity.pdbx_description
1 polymer ?
#
loop_
_entity_poly.entity_id
_entity_poly.type
_entity_poly.pdbx_seq_one_letter_code
_entity_poly.pdbx_strand_id
1 'polypeptide(L)'
;AAVKLLIMFLVHWGYALANIGVVFIVWLYIGHANPAVKPGISAEFKFFTWLKNIFFRLIGKRVQEYEQIVVTPLHPGVEVISSQMNEENEDFSSRKRYHQSSTIQGYSVNVDDY
;
A
#
# COMPACT_ATOMS: atom_id res chain seq x y z
N ALA A 1 -16.70 13.98 10.43
CA ALA A 1 -17.30 12.65 10.16
C ALA A 1 -17.19 11.71 11.36
N ALA A 2 -15.99 11.44 11.90
CA ALA A 2 -15.79 10.53 13.03
C ALA A 2 -16.63 10.86 14.28
N VAL A 3 -16.74 12.14 14.65
CA VAL A 3 -17.55 12.59 15.79
C VAL A 3 -19.05 12.30 15.59
N LYS A 4 -19.58 12.42 14.37
CA LYS A 4 -20.98 12.10 14.04
C LYS A 4 -21.26 10.60 14.18
N LEU A 5 -20.33 9.76 13.75
CA LEU A 5 -20.41 8.31 13.93
C LEU A 5 -20.33 7.92 15.41
N LEU A 6 -19.44 8.58 16.16
CA LEU A 6 -19.29 8.36 17.59
C LEU A 6 -20.59 8.73 18.35
N ILE A 7 -21.22 9.85 18.01
CA ILE A 7 -22.50 10.26 18.60
C ILE A 7 -23.63 9.29 18.18
N MET A 8 -23.70 8.85 16.91
CA MET A 8 -24.69 7.84 16.50
C MET A 8 -24.51 6.50 17.24
N PHE A 9 -23.26 6.10 17.49
CA PHE A 9 -22.94 4.88 18.23
C PHE A 9 -23.31 4.97 19.72
N LEU A 10 -23.11 6.15 20.33
CA LEU A 10 -23.43 6.39 21.74
C LEU A 10 -24.94 6.55 22.00
N VAL A 11 -25.69 7.12 21.05
CA VAL A 11 -27.13 7.39 21.21
C VAL A 11 -27.99 6.22 20.76
N HIS A 12 -27.69 5.62 19.60
CA HIS A 12 -28.43 4.47 19.06
C HIS A 12 -27.49 3.42 18.48
N TRP A 13 -26.75 2.76 19.37
CA TRP A 13 -25.81 1.69 19.08
C TRP A 13 -26.36 0.61 18.11
N GLY A 14 -27.65 0.29 18.18
CA GLY A 14 -28.32 -0.64 17.27
C GLY A 14 -28.33 -0.18 15.80
N TYR A 15 -28.65 1.09 15.53
CA TYR A 15 -28.61 1.64 14.17
C TYR A 15 -27.17 1.68 13.64
N ALA A 16 -26.19 1.96 14.50
CA ALA A 16 -24.79 1.93 14.09
C ALA A 16 -24.33 0.51 13.72
N LEU A 17 -24.69 -0.50 14.51
CA LEU A 17 -24.42 -1.92 14.20
C LEU A 17 -25.12 -2.37 12.91
N ALA A 18 -26.37 -1.96 12.69
CA ALA A 18 -27.10 -2.25 11.47
C ALA A 18 -26.41 -1.66 10.23
N ASN A 19 -25.94 -0.42 10.30
CA ASN A 19 -25.21 0.23 9.20
C ASN A 19 -23.87 -0.45 8.90
N ILE A 20 -23.10 -0.84 9.95
CA ILE A 20 -21.86 -1.62 9.78
C ILE A 20 -22.16 -2.97 9.13
N GLY A 21 -23.24 -3.64 9.55
CA GLY A 21 -23.69 -4.91 8.97
C GLY A 21 -24.07 -4.79 7.50
N VAL A 22 -24.80 -3.75 7.10
CA VAL A 22 -25.15 -3.50 5.69
C VAL A 22 -23.89 -3.32 4.84
N VAL A 23 -22.92 -2.52 5.30
CA VAL A 23 -21.64 -2.34 4.60
C VAL A 23 -20.88 -3.67 4.46
N PHE A 24 -20.89 -4.50 5.50
CA PHE A 24 -20.26 -5.82 5.48
C PHE A 24 -20.92 -6.77 4.47
N ILE A 25 -22.25 -6.80 4.40
CA ILE A 25 -23.00 -7.61 3.43
C ILE A 25 -22.70 -7.15 1.99
N VAL A 26 -22.67 -5.83 1.75
CA VAL A 26 -22.33 -5.27 0.44
C VAL A 26 -20.90 -5.63 0.04
N TRP A 27 -19.95 -5.59 0.98
CA TRP A 27 -18.57 -6.01 0.75
C TRP A 27 -18.48 -7.50 0.35
N LEU A 28 -19.17 -8.38 1.08
CA LEU A 28 -19.24 -9.81 0.74
C LEU A 28 -19.86 -10.03 -0.62
N TYR A 29 -20.96 -9.33 -0.92
CA TYR A 29 -21.65 -9.44 -2.21
C TYR A 29 -20.75 -9.03 -3.37
N ILE A 30 -20.05 -7.89 -3.26
CA ILE A 30 -19.13 -7.41 -4.29
C ILE A 30 -17.95 -8.37 -4.48
N GLY A 31 -17.40 -8.90 -3.38
CA GLY A 31 -16.32 -9.89 -3.44
C GLY A 31 -16.74 -11.21 -4.09
N HIS A 32 -18.01 -11.60 -3.94
CA HIS A 32 -18.53 -12.87 -4.45
C HIS A 32 -19.17 -12.76 -5.84
N ALA A 33 -19.66 -11.59 -6.24
CA ALA A 33 -20.46 -11.39 -7.45
C ALA A 33 -19.65 -11.39 -8.76
N ASN A 34 -18.33 -11.21 -8.73
CA ASN A 34 -17.52 -11.30 -9.95
C ASN A 34 -16.06 -11.73 -9.71
N PRO A 35 -15.78 -13.04 -9.61
CA PRO A 35 -14.42 -13.57 -9.49
C PRO A 35 -13.61 -13.51 -10.81
N ALA A 36 -14.20 -13.06 -11.94
CA ALA A 36 -13.63 -13.23 -13.28
C ALA A 36 -12.95 -11.97 -13.86
N VAL A 37 -13.02 -10.82 -13.19
CA VAL A 37 -12.23 -9.63 -13.53
C VAL A 37 -10.87 -9.71 -12.85
N LYS A 38 -9.82 -9.31 -13.57
CA LYS A 38 -8.44 -9.27 -13.03
C LYS A 38 -8.50 -8.68 -11.62
N PRO A 39 -8.05 -9.41 -10.59
CA PRO A 39 -8.11 -8.95 -9.21
C PRO A 39 -7.37 -7.61 -9.13
N GLY A 40 -8.12 -6.51 -9.04
CA GLY A 40 -7.54 -5.19 -8.81
C GLY A 40 -6.95 -5.13 -7.40
N ILE A 41 -6.38 -3.98 -7.02
CA ILE A 41 -5.83 -3.72 -5.67
C ILE A 41 -6.79 -4.15 -4.52
N SER A 42 -8.10 -4.13 -4.77
CA SER A 42 -9.12 -4.57 -3.82
C SER A 42 -9.14 -6.08 -3.54
N ALA A 43 -8.54 -6.93 -4.37
CA ALA A 43 -8.48 -8.38 -4.16
C ALA A 43 -7.41 -8.78 -3.13
N GLU A 44 -6.33 -7.99 -3.00
CA GLU A 44 -5.34 -8.16 -1.93
C GLU A 44 -5.78 -7.53 -0.60
N PHE A 45 -6.95 -6.90 -0.58
CA PHE A 45 -7.45 -6.22 0.60
C PHE A 45 -7.85 -7.21 1.70
N LYS A 46 -6.96 -7.38 2.68
CA LYS A 46 -7.22 -8.15 3.90
C LYS A 46 -7.87 -7.24 4.94
N PHE A 47 -9.20 -7.32 5.08
CA PHE A 47 -9.99 -6.47 6.00
C PHE A 47 -9.43 -6.43 7.42
N PHE A 48 -9.10 -7.59 8.01
CA PHE A 48 -8.54 -7.64 9.37
C PHE A 48 -7.16 -6.99 9.48
N THR A 49 -6.30 -7.15 8.46
CA THR A 49 -4.99 -6.49 8.42
C THR A 49 -5.15 -4.98 8.28
N TRP A 50 -6.08 -4.52 7.43
CA TRP A 50 -6.40 -3.11 7.28
C TRP A 50 -6.98 -2.51 8.57
N LEU A 51 -7.92 -3.19 9.22
CA LEU A 51 -8.52 -2.78 10.48
C LEU A 51 -7.46 -2.68 11.59
N LYS A 52 -6.60 -3.70 11.70
CA LYS A 52 -5.45 -3.71 12.61
C LYS A 52 -4.51 -2.53 12.33
N ASN A 53 -4.23 -2.24 11.07
CA ASN A 53 -3.41 -1.10 10.67
C ASN A 53 -4.07 0.24 11.00
N ILE A 54 -5.40 0.36 10.92
CA ILE A 54 -6.14 1.54 11.38
C ILE A 54 -5.98 1.72 12.88
N PHE A 55 -6.15 0.66 13.67
CA PHE A 55 -5.93 0.72 15.12
C PHE A 55 -4.49 1.16 15.44
N PHE A 56 -3.49 0.63 14.74
CA PHE A 56 -2.11 1.06 14.93
C PHE A 56 -1.85 2.51 14.49
N ARG A 57 -2.47 2.97 13.40
CA ARG A 57 -2.40 4.37 12.94
C ARG A 57 -3.03 5.32 13.97
N LEU A 58 -4.15 4.93 14.60
CA LEU A 58 -4.77 5.71 15.69
C LEU A 58 -3.87 5.82 16.92
N ILE A 59 -3.02 4.81 17.17
CA ILE A 59 -2.01 4.79 18.23
C ILE A 59 -0.71 5.53 17.80
N GLY A 60 -0.66 6.08 16.59
CA GLY A 60 0.49 6.84 16.07
C GLY A 60 1.61 5.98 15.51
N LYS A 61 1.45 4.65 15.43
CA LYS A 61 2.41 3.77 14.77
C LYS A 61 2.22 3.87 13.25
N ARG A 62 3.20 4.45 12.55
CA ARG A 62 3.29 4.36 11.09
C ARG A 62 3.69 2.93 10.73
N VAL A 63 2.79 2.24 10.05
CA VAL A 63 3.11 0.96 9.39
C VAL A 63 3.98 1.31 8.19
N GLN A 64 5.23 0.84 8.18
CA GLN A 64 6.10 0.93 7.02
C GLN A 64 5.47 0.10 5.91
N GLU A 65 5.10 0.75 4.82
CA GLU A 65 4.60 0.08 3.62
C GLU A 65 5.81 -0.61 2.99
N TYR A 66 5.73 -1.93 2.79
CA TYR A 66 6.80 -2.68 2.16
C TYR A 66 6.93 -2.20 0.71
N GLU A 67 7.97 -1.44 0.42
CA GLU A 67 8.33 -1.08 -0.94
C GLU A 67 9.08 -2.26 -1.56
N GLN A 68 8.45 -2.92 -2.54
CA GLN A 68 9.08 -4.02 -3.26
C GLN A 68 10.13 -3.43 -4.23
N ILE A 69 11.41 -3.56 -3.86
CA ILE A 69 12.52 -3.16 -4.70
C ILE A 69 12.87 -4.35 -5.61
N VAL A 70 12.75 -4.14 -6.93
CA VAL A 70 13.23 -5.11 -7.92
C VAL A 70 14.75 -4.99 -8.00
N VAL A 71 15.47 -5.97 -7.46
CA VAL A 71 16.92 -6.06 -7.58
C VAL A 71 17.27 -6.66 -8.94
N THR A 72 18.14 -6.01 -9.69
CA THR A 72 18.66 -6.55 -10.95
C THR A 72 19.52 -7.79 -10.67
N PRO A 73 19.32 -8.90 -11.39
CA PRO A 73 20.10 -10.11 -11.20
C PRO A 73 21.58 -9.88 -11.53
N LEU A 74 22.47 -10.38 -10.66
CA LEU A 74 23.92 -10.37 -10.87
C LEU A 74 24.27 -11.40 -11.95
N HIS A 75 24.98 -10.97 -12.98
CA HIS A 75 25.45 -11.85 -14.05
C HIS A 75 26.94 -12.15 -13.83
N PRO A 76 27.36 -13.43 -13.75
CA PRO A 76 28.77 -13.78 -13.58
C PRO A 76 29.61 -13.24 -14.74
N GLY A 77 30.66 -12.47 -14.43
CA GLY A 77 31.59 -11.92 -15.42
C GLY A 77 31.25 -10.52 -15.95
N VAL A 78 30.17 -9.88 -15.48
CA VAL A 78 29.84 -8.49 -15.81
C VAL A 78 29.67 -7.70 -14.52
N GLU A 79 30.64 -6.82 -14.22
CA GLU A 79 30.50 -5.85 -13.14
C GLU A 79 29.49 -4.78 -13.55
N VAL A 80 28.36 -4.75 -12.84
CA VAL A 80 27.34 -3.73 -13.02
C VAL A 80 27.40 -2.76 -11.85
N ILE A 81 27.51 -1.46 -12.14
CA ILE A 81 27.47 -0.38 -11.15
C ILE A 81 26.18 0.41 -11.38
N SER A 82 25.44 0.71 -10.31
CA SER A 82 24.27 1.59 -10.40
C SER A 82 24.73 3.03 -10.65
N SER A 83 24.56 3.53 -11.87
CA SER A 83 24.76 4.95 -12.18
C SER A 83 23.44 5.71 -12.06
N GLN A 84 23.34 6.64 -11.11
CA GLN A 84 22.22 7.58 -11.05
C GLN A 84 22.53 8.78 -11.96
N MET A 85 21.63 9.09 -12.90
CA MET A 85 21.72 10.35 -13.66
C MET A 85 21.28 11.49 -12.74
N ASN A 86 22.24 12.29 -12.29
CA ASN A 86 22.00 13.47 -11.45
C ASN A 86 21.76 14.75 -12.29
N GLU A 87 21.97 14.67 -13.60
CA GLU A 87 21.80 15.80 -14.51
C GLU A 87 20.37 15.81 -15.09
N GLU A 88 19.71 16.95 -14.97
CA GLU A 88 18.38 17.17 -15.54
C GLU A 88 18.51 17.26 -17.06
N ASN A 89 17.80 16.39 -17.78
CA ASN A 89 17.82 16.42 -19.24
C ASN A 89 17.07 17.66 -19.76
N GLU A 90 17.80 18.64 -20.29
CA GLU A 90 17.29 19.88 -20.89
C GLU A 90 16.13 19.62 -21.88
N ASP A 91 16.27 18.59 -22.74
CA ASP A 91 15.28 18.24 -23.79
C ASP A 91 13.96 17.65 -23.24
N PHE A 92 13.95 17.16 -22.00
CA PHE A 92 12.74 16.66 -21.32
C PHE A 92 12.29 17.51 -20.14
N SER A 93 13.00 18.60 -19.83
CA SER A 93 12.69 19.51 -18.71
C SER A 93 11.29 20.12 -18.79
N SER A 94 10.78 20.32 -20.01
CA SER A 94 9.45 20.88 -20.27
C SER A 94 8.29 19.89 -20.07
N ARG A 95 8.57 18.58 -19.94
CA ARG A 95 7.55 17.55 -19.78
C ARG A 95 7.15 17.41 -18.30
N LYS A 96 5.84 17.27 -18.04
CA LYS A 96 5.36 16.96 -16.68
C LYS A 96 5.91 15.61 -16.22
N ARG A 97 6.52 15.60 -15.03
CA ARG A 97 6.93 14.38 -14.34
C ARG A 97 5.70 13.70 -13.72
N TYR A 98 5.34 12.53 -14.24
CA TYR A 98 4.28 11.68 -13.69
C TYR A 98 4.79 10.50 -12.86
N HIS A 99 6.11 10.29 -12.85
CA HIS A 99 6.76 9.23 -12.11
C HIS A 99 7.70 9.85 -11.08
N GLN A 100 7.61 9.36 -9.85
CA GLN A 100 8.50 9.74 -8.77
C GLN A 100 9.59 8.68 -8.64
N SER A 101 10.84 9.12 -8.61
CA SER A 101 12.00 8.28 -8.32
C SER A 101 12.54 8.67 -6.95
N SER A 102 12.86 7.70 -6.11
CA SER A 102 13.48 7.90 -4.79
C SER A 102 14.85 7.21 -4.77
N THR A 103 15.86 7.85 -4.18
CA THR A 103 17.16 7.24 -3.92
C THR A 103 17.16 6.67 -2.50
N ILE A 104 17.39 5.37 -2.37
CA ILE A 104 17.49 4.68 -1.07
C ILE A 104 18.93 4.21 -0.89
N GLN A 105 19.52 4.52 0.27
CA GLN A 105 20.84 4.01 0.64
C GLN A 105 20.72 2.52 0.97
N GLY A 106 21.26 1.65 0.10
CA GLY A 106 21.27 0.21 0.33
C GLY A 106 22.29 -0.16 1.41
N TYR A 107 21.86 -0.88 2.46
CA TYR A 107 22.77 -1.58 3.36
C TYR A 107 23.06 -2.95 2.75
N SER A 108 24.34 -3.24 2.50
CA SER A 108 24.78 -4.55 2.01
C SER A 108 24.52 -5.60 3.09
N VAL A 109 23.46 -6.39 2.94
CA VAL A 109 23.28 -7.63 3.70
C VAL A 109 24.18 -8.66 3.05
N ASN A 110 25.19 -9.14 3.79
CA ASN A 110 26.12 -10.14 3.30
C ASN A 110 25.36 -11.47 3.10
N VAL A 111 25.32 -11.99 1.88
CA VAL A 111 24.55 -13.20 1.51
C VAL A 111 25.47 -14.43 1.51
N ASP A 112 26.59 -14.38 2.22
CA ASP A 112 27.62 -15.42 2.21
C ASP A 112 27.32 -16.62 3.13
N ASP A 113 26.11 -16.74 3.70
CA ASP A 113 25.70 -17.89 4.52
C ASP A 113 24.88 -18.92 3.70
N TYR A 114 25.51 -19.58 2.72
CA TYR A 114 25.11 -20.90 2.22
C TYR A 114 26.31 -21.69 1.67
#